data_AF-A0A2D5YUN1-F1
#
_entry.id   AF-A0A2D5YUN1-F1
#
_cell.length_a   1.000
_cell.length_b   1.000
_cell.length_c   1.000
_cell.angle_alpha   90.00
_cell.angle_beta   90.00
_cell.angle_gamma   90.00
#
_symmetry.space_group_name_H-M   'P 1'
#
loop_
_entity.id
_entity.type
_entity.pdbx_description
1 polymer ?
#
loop_
_entity_poly.entity_id
_entity_poly.type
_entity_poly.pdbx_seq_one_letter_code
_entity_poly.pdbx_strand_id
1 'polypeptide(L)'
;MSMRVALARGSNYNGSMSDASGQPVIVVVNPYSGTGSRRALIDQLDRELRSRGFAATICWGLETRQTALNDRALLQHCRCIVVAGGDGTLSDTINTRPGCPVAVLPAGNENLFARQFGFSRDVVALVDTIARGKERRIDLGRAGDLYFSLMVSAGFDADVVHRVAAWRQATAGRGVIRRIRRASYVLPTIEAIGHYDWPPITLETDRRTITGAIVMVFNAPPYARCRDPLPHSDPADGLLDWIVFKRTGPLRVLQYDCLMRTRRLLDSPHVEYGQSRCLQITSDTPVPVQCDGEATGHLPINVRVEPAALRVMDTSP
;
A
#
# COMPACT_ATOMS: atom_id res chain seq x y z
N MET A 1 66.73 -27.27 4.51
CA MET A 1 66.57 -26.13 3.58
C MET A 1 65.31 -26.42 2.77
N SER A 2 64.22 -25.71 3.10
CA SER A 2 62.84 -26.08 2.76
C SER A 2 62.52 -26.00 1.27
N MET A 3 61.83 -27.03 0.79
CA MET A 3 61.16 -27.11 -0.50
C MET A 3 59.77 -26.45 -0.37
N ARG A 4 59.53 -25.37 -1.11
CA ARG A 4 58.20 -24.72 -1.23
C ARG A 4 57.46 -25.36 -2.39
N VAL A 5 56.33 -26.01 -2.11
CA VAL A 5 55.27 -26.28 -3.09
C VAL A 5 54.01 -25.58 -2.59
N ALA A 6 53.42 -24.79 -3.49
CA ALA A 6 52.22 -24.00 -3.27
C ALA A 6 50.98 -24.91 -3.20
N LEU A 7 50.15 -24.69 -2.18
CA LEU A 7 48.77 -25.18 -2.11
C LEU A 7 47.84 -23.97 -2.11
N ALA A 8 46.99 -23.90 -3.12
CA ALA A 8 45.87 -22.98 -3.21
C ALA A 8 44.93 -23.20 -2.02
N ARG A 9 44.55 -22.10 -1.33
CA ARG A 9 43.46 -22.10 -0.35
C ARG A 9 42.23 -21.47 -0.99
N GLY A 10 41.25 -22.32 -1.28
CA GLY A 10 39.84 -21.91 -1.23
C GLY A 10 39.34 -21.83 0.23
N SER A 11 38.05 -21.55 0.37
CA SER A 11 37.25 -21.36 1.59
C SER A 11 37.32 -19.94 2.19
N ASN A 12 36.24 -19.24 2.53
CA ASN A 12 34.90 -19.69 2.96
C ASN A 12 33.84 -18.61 2.66
N TYR A 13 32.83 -18.95 1.85
CA TYR A 13 31.49 -18.36 1.93
C TYR A 13 30.54 -19.52 2.25
N ASN A 14 30.38 -19.82 3.53
CA ASN A 14 29.45 -20.86 3.98
C ASN A 14 28.79 -20.41 5.28
N GLY A 15 27.62 -19.76 5.12
CA GLY A 15 26.72 -19.38 6.19
C GLY A 15 25.40 -18.94 5.57
N SER A 16 24.31 -19.66 5.91
CA SER A 16 22.89 -19.31 5.73
C SER A 16 22.12 -19.69 4.44
N MET A 17 22.56 -20.61 3.58
CA MET A 17 21.70 -21.11 2.47
C MET A 17 20.89 -22.38 2.79
N SER A 18 21.15 -23.08 3.90
CA SER A 18 20.57 -24.42 4.16
C SER A 18 19.27 -24.45 4.98
N ASP A 19 18.77 -23.33 5.49
CA ASP A 19 17.63 -23.29 6.44
C ASP A 19 16.29 -22.83 5.81
N ALA A 20 16.29 -22.50 4.52
CA ALA A 20 15.11 -22.03 3.79
C ALA A 20 14.44 -23.11 2.92
N SER A 21 15.08 -24.26 2.74
CA SER A 21 14.59 -25.32 1.85
C SER A 21 13.26 -25.90 2.36
N GLY A 22 12.24 -25.86 1.52
CA GLY A 22 10.90 -26.38 1.82
C GLY A 22 9.96 -25.39 2.51
N GLN A 23 10.40 -24.16 2.81
CA GLN A 23 9.51 -23.17 3.39
C GLN A 23 8.45 -22.71 2.37
N PRO A 24 7.16 -22.68 2.75
CA PRO A 24 6.10 -22.21 1.87
C PRO A 24 6.23 -20.74 1.50
N VAL A 25 6.03 -20.42 0.22
CA VAL A 25 5.83 -19.05 -0.28
C VAL A 25 4.49 -19.01 -0.98
N ILE A 26 3.59 -18.14 -0.53
CA ILE A 26 2.27 -18.00 -1.16
C ILE A 26 2.32 -16.82 -2.12
N VAL A 27 1.97 -17.02 -3.38
CA VAL A 27 1.93 -15.97 -4.40
C VAL A 27 0.47 -15.64 -4.69
N VAL A 28 0.01 -14.46 -4.27
CA VAL A 28 -1.34 -13.98 -4.57
C VAL A 28 -1.30 -13.09 -5.80
N VAL A 29 -2.03 -13.49 -6.85
CA VAL A 29 -2.00 -12.81 -8.15
C VAL A 29 -3.30 -12.04 -8.36
N ASN A 30 -3.20 -10.78 -8.79
CA ASN A 30 -4.39 -10.02 -9.20
C ASN A 30 -4.92 -10.57 -10.54
N PRO A 31 -6.18 -11.04 -10.64
CA PRO A 31 -6.71 -11.64 -11.86
C PRO A 31 -6.99 -10.62 -12.98
N TYR A 32 -7.10 -9.32 -12.68
CA TYR A 32 -7.65 -8.32 -13.59
C TYR A 32 -6.62 -7.53 -14.40
N SER A 33 -5.39 -8.01 -14.57
CA SER A 33 -4.40 -7.22 -15.31
C SER A 33 -3.42 -8.01 -16.20
N GLY A 34 -3.30 -7.57 -17.47
CA GLY A 34 -2.29 -7.97 -18.46
C GLY A 34 -1.97 -9.47 -18.57
N THR A 35 -2.88 -10.27 -19.13
CA THR A 35 -2.87 -11.74 -19.10
C THR A 35 -1.61 -12.41 -19.68
N GLY A 36 -1.04 -11.90 -20.78
CA GLY A 36 0.13 -12.54 -21.42
C GLY A 36 1.46 -12.27 -20.70
N SER A 37 1.85 -11.00 -20.59
CA SER A 37 3.13 -10.60 -19.96
C SER A 37 3.20 -10.92 -18.46
N ARG A 38 2.05 -10.92 -17.76
CA ARG A 38 2.02 -11.31 -16.35
C ARG A 38 2.25 -12.81 -16.17
N ARG A 39 1.64 -13.64 -17.02
CA ARG A 39 1.79 -15.10 -16.87
C ARG A 39 3.26 -15.51 -16.96
N ALA A 40 3.96 -15.00 -17.96
CA ALA A 40 5.41 -15.18 -18.09
C ALA A 40 6.19 -14.69 -16.84
N LEU A 41 5.80 -13.56 -16.26
CA LEU A 41 6.44 -13.03 -15.05
C LEU A 41 6.21 -13.92 -13.81
N ILE A 42 4.99 -14.44 -13.64
CA ILE A 42 4.66 -15.36 -12.54
C ILE A 42 5.31 -16.73 -12.74
N ASP A 43 5.37 -17.22 -13.97
CA ASP A 43 6.05 -18.47 -14.31
C ASP A 43 7.56 -18.34 -14.06
N GLN A 44 8.15 -17.17 -14.34
CA GLN A 44 9.52 -16.86 -13.95
C GLN A 44 9.68 -16.86 -12.42
N LEU A 45 8.77 -16.20 -11.69
CA LEU A 45 8.79 -16.18 -10.23
C LEU A 45 8.71 -17.59 -9.62
N ASP A 46 7.81 -18.44 -10.12
CA ASP A 46 7.68 -19.82 -9.67
C ASP A 46 8.98 -20.62 -9.87
N ARG A 47 9.57 -20.51 -11.07
CA ARG A 47 10.85 -21.18 -11.36
C ARG A 47 11.98 -20.71 -10.46
N GLU A 48 12.11 -19.40 -10.24
CA GLU A 48 13.17 -18.84 -9.38
C GLU A 48 12.97 -19.18 -7.90
N LEU A 49 11.72 -19.16 -7.40
CA LEU A 49 11.43 -19.61 -6.04
C LEU A 49 11.80 -21.08 -5.84
N ARG A 50 11.41 -21.95 -6.78
CA ARG A 50 11.74 -23.38 -6.73
C ARG A 50 13.23 -23.64 -6.88
N SER A 51 13.94 -22.89 -7.71
CA SER A 51 15.41 -23.03 -7.88
C SER A 51 16.16 -22.71 -6.58
N ARG A 52 15.59 -21.84 -5.73
CA ARG A 52 16.08 -21.54 -4.37
C ARG A 52 15.52 -22.45 -3.29
N GLY A 53 14.75 -23.47 -3.65
CA GLY A 53 14.23 -24.49 -2.72
C GLY A 53 12.94 -24.11 -2.00
N PHE A 54 12.24 -23.04 -2.40
CA PHE A 54 10.94 -22.68 -1.80
C PHE A 54 9.79 -23.50 -2.36
N ALA A 55 8.82 -23.83 -1.49
CA ALA A 55 7.56 -24.45 -1.89
C ALA A 55 6.53 -23.37 -2.27
N ALA A 56 6.50 -22.98 -3.55
CA ALA A 56 5.64 -21.91 -4.04
C ALA A 56 4.20 -22.39 -4.30
N THR A 57 3.20 -21.69 -3.75
CA THR A 57 1.77 -21.89 -4.03
C THR A 57 1.20 -20.67 -4.74
N ILE A 58 0.75 -20.82 -5.99
CA ILE A 58 0.29 -19.69 -6.81
C ILE A 58 -1.23 -19.62 -6.85
N CYS A 59 -1.78 -18.52 -6.35
CA CYS A 59 -3.21 -18.24 -6.28
C CYS A 59 -3.62 -17.24 -7.36
N TRP A 60 -4.16 -17.73 -8.47
CA TRP A 60 -4.59 -16.92 -9.61
C TRP A 60 -5.97 -16.26 -9.47
N GLY A 61 -6.83 -16.85 -8.64
CA GLY A 61 -8.24 -16.47 -8.52
C GLY A 61 -8.54 -15.86 -7.15
N LEU A 62 -9.68 -15.16 -7.07
CA LEU A 62 -10.16 -14.60 -5.81
C LEU A 62 -10.36 -15.70 -4.76
N GLU A 63 -11.02 -16.79 -5.14
CA GLU A 63 -11.31 -17.93 -4.26
C GLU A 63 -10.03 -18.62 -3.79
N THR A 64 -9.11 -18.95 -4.71
CA THR A 64 -7.84 -19.61 -4.35
C THR A 64 -6.96 -18.72 -3.47
N ARG A 65 -7.02 -17.40 -3.66
CA ARG A 65 -6.39 -16.41 -2.77
C ARG A 65 -7.01 -16.45 -1.38
N GLN A 66 -8.34 -16.36 -1.28
CA GLN A 66 -9.04 -16.37 0.01
C GLN A 66 -8.77 -17.68 0.78
N THR A 67 -8.82 -18.82 0.10
CA THR A 67 -8.50 -20.13 0.70
C THR A 67 -7.08 -20.13 1.28
N ALA A 68 -6.08 -19.72 0.48
CA ALA A 68 -4.69 -19.70 0.93
C ALA A 68 -4.43 -18.71 2.08
N LEU A 69 -5.05 -17.52 2.04
CA LEU A 69 -4.89 -16.51 3.11
C LEU A 69 -5.59 -16.93 4.42
N ASN A 70 -6.65 -17.74 4.34
CA ASN A 70 -7.37 -18.24 5.52
C ASN A 70 -6.76 -19.52 6.12
N ASP A 71 -5.90 -20.24 5.38
CA ASP A 71 -5.21 -21.43 5.87
C ASP A 71 -4.12 -21.08 6.90
N ARG A 72 -4.43 -21.29 8.19
CA ARG A 72 -3.51 -21.00 9.30
C ARG A 72 -2.29 -21.91 9.31
N ALA A 73 -2.44 -23.18 8.93
CA ALA A 73 -1.35 -24.15 8.97
C ALA A 73 -0.32 -23.83 7.88
N LEU A 74 -0.80 -23.48 6.69
CA LEU A 74 0.05 -23.03 5.58
C LEU A 74 0.84 -21.77 5.96
N LEU A 75 0.19 -20.82 6.62
CA LEU A 75 0.77 -19.52 6.94
C LEU A 75 1.71 -19.52 8.15
N GLN A 76 1.55 -20.45 9.09
CA GLN A 76 2.40 -20.54 10.29
C GLN A 76 3.88 -20.75 9.96
N HIS A 77 4.16 -21.49 8.88
CA HIS A 77 5.52 -21.76 8.41
C HIS A 77 5.89 -20.99 7.13
N CYS A 78 4.99 -20.13 6.65
CA CYS A 78 5.18 -19.41 5.41
C CYS A 78 6.30 -18.38 5.57
N ARG A 79 7.26 -18.41 4.63
CA ARG A 79 8.34 -17.43 4.55
C ARG A 79 7.79 -16.03 4.31
N CYS A 80 6.89 -15.88 3.35
CA CYS A 80 6.16 -14.65 3.08
C CYS A 80 5.02 -14.87 2.09
N ILE A 81 4.08 -13.94 2.07
CA ILE A 81 3.10 -13.79 0.99
C ILE A 81 3.68 -12.83 -0.06
N VAL A 82 3.86 -13.30 -1.29
CA VAL A 82 4.21 -12.47 -2.44
C VAL A 82 2.95 -11.93 -3.08
N VAL A 83 2.76 -10.62 -2.99
CA VAL A 83 1.67 -9.89 -3.64
C VAL A 83 2.08 -9.52 -5.05
N ALA A 84 1.63 -10.29 -6.04
CA ALA A 84 1.85 -9.99 -7.45
C ALA A 84 0.70 -9.16 -8.03
N GLY A 85 0.72 -7.86 -7.71
CA GLY A 85 -0.41 -6.96 -7.98
C GLY A 85 -0.06 -5.50 -7.77
N GLY A 86 -1.10 -4.70 -7.53
CA GLY A 86 -0.97 -3.30 -7.12
C GLY A 86 -1.41 -3.11 -5.67
N ASP A 87 -1.51 -1.85 -5.26
CA ASP A 87 -1.80 -1.45 -3.87
C ASP A 87 -3.12 -2.05 -3.34
N GLY A 88 -4.18 -2.13 -4.15
CA GLY A 88 -5.44 -2.79 -3.72
C GLY A 88 -5.31 -4.31 -3.48
N THR A 89 -4.43 -5.01 -4.20
CA THR A 89 -4.17 -6.44 -3.94
C THR A 89 -3.39 -6.63 -2.63
N LEU A 90 -2.51 -5.67 -2.31
CA LEU A 90 -1.82 -5.63 -1.03
C LEU A 90 -2.79 -5.32 0.11
N SER A 91 -3.65 -4.31 -0.04
CA SER A 91 -4.66 -3.94 0.96
C SER A 91 -5.57 -5.11 1.31
N ASP A 92 -6.09 -5.84 0.32
CA ASP A 92 -6.87 -7.06 0.54
C ASP A 92 -6.08 -8.16 1.29
N THR A 93 -4.80 -8.32 0.96
CA THR A 93 -3.92 -9.29 1.63
C THR A 93 -3.72 -8.92 3.10
N ILE A 94 -3.42 -7.64 3.39
CA ILE A 94 -3.20 -7.13 4.74
C ILE A 94 -4.47 -7.27 5.58
N ASN A 95 -5.62 -6.90 5.02
CA ASN A 95 -6.90 -6.98 5.73
C ASN A 95 -7.35 -8.43 5.99
N THR A 96 -7.02 -9.36 5.10
CA THR A 96 -7.34 -10.79 5.31
C THR A 96 -6.40 -11.45 6.32
N ARG A 97 -5.10 -11.14 6.26
CA ARG A 97 -4.10 -11.73 7.14
C ARG A 97 -3.09 -10.68 7.61
N PRO A 98 -3.48 -9.84 8.57
CA PRO A 98 -2.56 -8.90 9.17
C PRO A 98 -1.45 -9.67 9.90
N GLY A 99 -0.21 -9.25 9.70
CA GLY A 99 0.95 -9.79 10.41
C GLY A 99 1.70 -10.91 9.71
N CYS A 100 1.31 -11.43 8.54
CA CYS A 100 2.21 -12.28 7.74
C CYS A 100 3.27 -11.43 7.02
N PRO A 101 4.53 -11.89 6.87
CA PRO A 101 5.52 -11.16 6.08
C PRO A 101 5.06 -11.03 4.63
N VAL A 102 5.18 -9.83 4.06
CA VAL A 102 4.79 -9.56 2.67
C VAL A 102 5.99 -9.13 1.83
N ALA A 103 6.00 -9.58 0.58
CA ALA A 103 6.84 -9.05 -0.48
C ALA A 103 5.97 -8.62 -1.65
N VAL A 104 6.35 -7.60 -2.39
CA VAL A 104 5.52 -7.11 -3.51
C VAL A 104 6.24 -7.32 -4.83
N LEU A 105 5.57 -7.98 -5.78
CA LEU A 105 5.96 -8.01 -7.18
C LEU A 105 5.06 -7.01 -7.93
N PRO A 106 5.53 -5.76 -8.17
CA PRO A 106 4.69 -4.69 -8.70
C PRO A 106 4.15 -5.02 -10.09
N ALA A 107 2.84 -5.24 -10.16
CA ALA A 107 2.11 -5.53 -11.40
C ALA A 107 0.86 -4.65 -11.56
N GLY A 108 0.64 -3.68 -10.67
CA GLY A 108 -0.42 -2.68 -10.70
C GLY A 108 -0.01 -1.39 -11.42
N ASN A 109 -0.83 -0.34 -11.28
CA ASN A 109 -0.63 0.93 -11.98
C ASN A 109 0.31 1.90 -11.25
N GLU A 110 0.05 2.16 -9.96
CA GLU A 110 0.83 3.13 -9.18
C GLU A 110 1.90 2.44 -8.34
N ASN A 111 1.57 1.29 -7.73
CA ASN A 111 2.48 0.47 -6.93
C ASN A 111 3.21 1.33 -5.88
N LEU A 112 2.48 2.20 -5.19
CA LEU A 112 3.04 3.19 -4.28
C LEU A 112 3.81 2.49 -3.15
N PHE A 113 3.22 1.43 -2.59
CA PHE A 113 3.88 0.63 -1.56
C PHE A 113 5.18 0.00 -2.08
N ALA A 114 5.14 -0.61 -3.27
CA ALA A 114 6.32 -1.23 -3.86
C ALA A 114 7.45 -0.22 -4.05
N ARG A 115 7.13 0.99 -4.54
CA ARG A 115 8.10 2.07 -4.75
C ARG A 115 8.69 2.56 -3.43
N GLN A 116 7.87 2.69 -2.39
CA GLN A 116 8.33 3.13 -1.07
C GLN A 116 9.29 2.13 -0.42
N PHE A 117 9.01 0.83 -0.55
CA PHE A 117 9.81 -0.24 0.07
C PHE A 117 10.86 -0.85 -0.87
N GLY A 118 11.16 -0.20 -2.00
CA GLY A 118 12.24 -0.60 -2.91
C GLY A 118 11.97 -1.85 -3.75
N PHE A 119 10.73 -2.33 -3.80
CA PHE A 119 10.36 -3.47 -4.63
C PHE A 119 10.31 -3.09 -6.12
N SER A 120 10.91 -3.93 -6.95
CA SER A 120 10.96 -3.77 -8.40
C SER A 120 10.32 -4.96 -9.12
N ARG A 121 10.21 -4.88 -10.46
CA ARG A 121 9.71 -6.00 -11.29
C ARG A 121 10.76 -7.08 -11.54
N ASP A 122 11.97 -6.92 -10.99
CA ASP A 122 13.03 -7.90 -11.12
C ASP A 122 12.74 -9.10 -10.21
N VAL A 123 12.38 -10.21 -10.84
CA VAL A 123 12.04 -11.47 -10.16
C VAL A 123 13.25 -12.03 -9.41
N VAL A 124 14.45 -11.93 -9.98
CA VAL A 124 15.65 -12.49 -9.35
C VAL A 124 15.96 -11.70 -8.08
N ALA A 125 15.95 -10.37 -8.16
CA ALA A 125 16.16 -9.51 -7.00
C ALA A 125 15.09 -9.72 -5.89
N LEU A 126 13.83 -9.95 -6.29
CA LEU A 126 12.76 -10.27 -5.35
C LEU A 126 12.99 -11.61 -4.66
N VAL A 127 13.36 -12.65 -5.41
CA VAL A 127 13.63 -13.98 -4.85
C VAL A 127 14.88 -13.96 -3.97
N ASP A 128 15.91 -13.20 -4.33
CA ASP A 128 17.07 -12.95 -3.47
C ASP A 128 16.66 -12.29 -2.15
N THR A 129 15.77 -11.30 -2.22
CA THR A 129 15.21 -10.64 -1.04
C THR A 129 14.46 -11.62 -0.14
N ILE A 130 13.66 -12.50 -0.73
CA ILE A 130 12.94 -13.56 0.01
C ILE A 130 13.93 -14.56 0.62
N ALA A 131 14.96 -14.94 -0.11
CA ALA A 131 16.00 -15.88 0.32
C ALA A 131 16.85 -15.34 1.48
N ARG A 132 17.16 -14.03 1.48
CA ARG A 132 17.86 -13.38 2.61
C ARG A 132 17.04 -13.45 3.91
N GLY A 133 15.71 -13.48 3.81
CA GLY A 133 14.83 -13.63 4.97
C GLY A 133 14.82 -12.45 5.95
N LYS A 134 15.44 -11.31 5.59
CA LYS A 134 15.41 -10.08 6.39
C LYS A 134 14.02 -9.45 6.30
N GLU A 135 13.48 -9.06 7.44
CA GLU A 135 12.17 -8.43 7.56
C GLU A 135 12.31 -7.07 8.25
N ARG A 136 11.58 -6.07 7.76
CA ARG A 136 11.32 -4.82 8.47
C ARG A 136 9.89 -4.81 8.98
N ARG A 137 9.68 -4.26 10.18
CA ARG A 137 8.33 -4.00 10.69
C ARG A 137 7.96 -2.56 10.39
N ILE A 138 6.74 -2.37 9.93
CA ILE A 138 6.14 -1.06 9.72
C ILE A 138 4.78 -1.01 10.37
N ASP A 139 4.34 0.19 10.66
CA ASP A 139 3.04 0.45 11.22
C ASP A 139 1.96 0.24 10.15
N LEU A 140 0.75 -0.07 10.63
CA LEU A 140 -0.46 0.05 9.82
C LEU A 140 -1.35 1.09 10.46
N GLY A 141 -2.03 1.87 9.64
CA GLY A 141 -3.20 2.58 10.10
C GLY A 141 -4.40 1.66 10.15
N ARG A 142 -5.33 1.93 11.05
CA ARG A 142 -6.62 1.24 11.13
C ARG A 142 -7.75 2.27 11.15
N ALA A 143 -8.60 2.23 10.15
CA ALA A 143 -9.78 3.08 9.99
C ALA A 143 -11.04 2.23 10.18
N GLY A 144 -11.72 2.38 11.32
CA GLY A 144 -12.73 1.43 11.77
C GLY A 144 -12.13 0.02 11.91
N ASP A 145 -12.60 -0.92 11.10
CA ASP A 145 -12.10 -2.30 11.07
C ASP A 145 -11.12 -2.59 9.93
N LEU A 146 -10.85 -1.60 9.08
CA LEU A 146 -9.98 -1.77 7.92
C LEU A 146 -8.57 -1.26 8.21
N TYR A 147 -7.58 -2.08 7.91
CA TYR A 147 -6.19 -1.66 7.86
C TYR A 147 -5.90 -0.88 6.57
N PHE A 148 -5.07 0.14 6.70
CA PHE A 148 -4.46 0.86 5.58
C PHE A 148 -2.95 0.93 5.74
N SER A 149 -2.27 0.81 4.62
CA SER A 149 -0.82 0.85 4.52
C SER A 149 -0.30 2.22 4.08
N LEU A 150 -1.10 2.97 3.33
CA LEU A 150 -0.73 4.27 2.78
C LEU A 150 -1.48 5.39 3.47
N MET A 151 -2.82 5.42 3.38
CA MET A 151 -3.60 6.57 3.83
C MET A 151 -5.12 6.32 3.94
N VAL A 152 -5.80 7.15 4.75
CA VAL A 152 -7.27 7.34 4.74
C VAL A 152 -7.61 8.82 4.55
N SER A 153 -8.64 9.14 3.77
CA SER A 153 -9.10 10.54 3.62
C SER A 153 -10.62 10.64 3.68
N ALA A 154 -11.07 11.81 4.10
CA ALA A 154 -12.46 12.20 4.11
C ALA A 154 -12.61 13.54 3.37
N GLY A 155 -13.66 13.62 2.55
CA GLY A 155 -14.00 14.85 1.84
C GLY A 155 -13.86 14.73 0.33
N PHE A 156 -13.45 15.83 -0.31
CA PHE A 156 -13.37 15.93 -1.78
C PHE A 156 -12.54 14.81 -2.44
N ASP A 157 -11.39 14.45 -1.86
CA ASP A 157 -10.54 13.36 -2.37
C ASP A 157 -11.27 12.00 -2.37
N ALA A 158 -11.99 11.70 -1.30
CA ALA A 158 -12.79 10.50 -1.19
C ALA A 158 -14.00 10.52 -2.14
N ASP A 159 -14.66 11.66 -2.33
CA ASP A 159 -15.76 11.79 -3.30
C ASP A 159 -15.30 11.40 -4.72
N VAL A 160 -14.11 11.84 -5.14
CA VAL A 160 -13.51 11.44 -6.42
C VAL A 160 -13.32 9.93 -6.50
N VAL A 161 -12.79 9.30 -5.44
CA VAL A 161 -12.59 7.84 -5.38
C VAL A 161 -13.92 7.10 -5.48
N HIS A 162 -14.96 7.55 -4.77
CA HIS A 162 -16.31 6.97 -4.83
C HIS A 162 -16.89 7.06 -6.25
N ARG A 163 -16.76 8.21 -6.93
CA ARG A 163 -17.20 8.36 -8.32
C ARG A 163 -16.46 7.44 -9.29
N VAL A 164 -15.14 7.30 -9.13
CA VAL A 164 -14.34 6.35 -9.92
C VAL A 164 -14.80 4.91 -9.69
N ALA A 165 -15.08 4.55 -8.43
CA ALA A 165 -15.58 3.22 -8.07
C ALA A 165 -16.97 2.96 -8.69
N ALA A 166 -17.90 3.92 -8.57
CA ALA A 166 -19.22 3.84 -9.17
C ALA A 166 -19.15 3.72 -10.71
N TRP A 167 -18.31 4.53 -11.38
CA TRP A 167 -18.06 4.45 -12.82
C TRP A 167 -17.55 3.07 -13.24
N ARG A 168 -16.63 2.50 -12.47
CA ARG A 168 -16.08 1.16 -12.71
C ARG A 168 -17.16 0.08 -12.57
N GLN A 169 -17.99 0.15 -11.54
CA GLN A 169 -19.09 -0.80 -11.29
C GLN A 169 -20.19 -0.71 -12.35
N ALA A 170 -20.62 0.50 -12.70
CA ALA A 170 -21.63 0.73 -13.75
C ALA A 170 -21.21 0.15 -15.11
N THR A 171 -19.90 0.09 -15.36
CA THR A 171 -19.35 -0.48 -16.59
C THR A 171 -19.16 -2.01 -16.50
N ALA A 172 -19.07 -2.58 -15.30
CA ALA A 172 -18.88 -4.02 -15.09
C ALA A 172 -20.11 -4.86 -15.52
N GLY A 173 -21.32 -4.30 -15.42
CA GLY A 173 -22.56 -4.93 -15.91
C GLY A 173 -22.60 -5.16 -17.43
N ARG A 174 -21.65 -4.62 -18.19
CA ARG A 174 -21.49 -4.85 -19.64
C ARG A 174 -20.46 -5.93 -19.97
N GLY A 175 -20.08 -6.77 -19.01
CA GLY A 175 -19.09 -7.84 -19.18
C GLY A 175 -17.63 -7.34 -19.31
N VAL A 176 -17.37 -6.05 -19.12
CA VAL A 176 -16.04 -5.43 -19.24
C VAL A 176 -15.67 -4.75 -17.93
N ILE A 177 -14.87 -5.42 -17.10
CA ILE A 177 -14.22 -4.79 -15.94
C ILE A 177 -13.10 -3.90 -16.48
N ARG A 178 -13.37 -2.60 -16.64
CA ARG A 178 -12.37 -1.64 -17.12
C ARG A 178 -11.25 -1.50 -16.10
N ARG A 179 -10.00 -1.57 -16.58
CA ARG A 179 -8.82 -1.23 -15.81
C ARG A 179 -8.89 0.25 -15.44
N ILE A 180 -8.89 0.55 -14.14
CA ILE A 180 -8.65 1.92 -13.67
C ILE A 180 -7.29 2.33 -14.22
N ARG A 181 -7.20 3.44 -14.94
CA ARG A 181 -5.94 4.04 -15.37
C ARG A 181 -5.86 5.43 -14.77
N ARG A 182 -4.70 6.07 -14.84
CA ARG A 182 -4.51 7.47 -14.43
C ARG A 182 -5.57 8.42 -15.01
N ALA A 183 -5.91 8.23 -16.29
CA ALA A 183 -6.92 9.02 -16.98
C ALA A 183 -8.35 8.79 -16.44
N SER A 184 -8.62 7.66 -15.78
CA SER A 184 -9.94 7.35 -15.20
C SER A 184 -10.32 8.28 -14.06
N TYR A 185 -9.36 8.94 -13.42
CA TYR A 185 -9.61 9.92 -12.36
C TYR A 185 -9.95 11.31 -12.90
N VAL A 186 -9.63 11.63 -14.17
CA VAL A 186 -9.75 12.99 -14.71
C VAL A 186 -11.20 13.47 -14.78
N LEU A 187 -12.09 12.71 -15.42
CA LEU A 187 -13.50 13.09 -15.54
C LEU A 187 -14.20 13.12 -14.17
N PRO A 188 -14.06 12.09 -13.30
CA PRO A 188 -14.63 12.13 -11.96
C PRO A 188 -14.10 13.28 -11.10
N THR A 189 -12.82 13.66 -11.26
CA THR A 189 -12.29 14.85 -10.58
C THR A 189 -12.99 16.11 -11.06
N ILE A 190 -13.16 16.29 -12.38
CA ILE A 190 -13.87 17.46 -12.94
C ILE A 190 -15.33 17.50 -12.48
N GLU A 191 -16.03 16.36 -12.48
CA GLU A 191 -17.41 16.26 -12.01
C GLU A 191 -17.54 16.58 -10.52
N ALA A 192 -16.67 16.01 -9.67
CA ALA A 192 -16.63 16.29 -8.24
C ALA A 192 -16.37 17.78 -7.97
N ILE A 193 -15.45 18.40 -8.73
CA ILE A 193 -15.10 19.82 -8.58
C ILE A 193 -16.36 20.71 -8.69
N GLY A 194 -17.29 20.38 -9.57
CA GLY A 194 -18.50 21.17 -9.81
C GLY A 194 -19.67 20.89 -8.85
N HIS A 195 -19.70 19.73 -8.19
CA HIS A 195 -20.88 19.25 -7.45
C HIS A 195 -20.62 18.90 -5.99
N TYR A 196 -19.37 18.99 -5.52
CA TYR A 196 -19.06 18.69 -4.13
C TYR A 196 -19.51 19.86 -3.24
N ASP A 197 -20.28 19.58 -2.19
CA ASP A 197 -20.90 20.59 -1.32
C ASP A 197 -19.96 21.15 -0.22
N TRP A 198 -18.76 20.58 -0.09
CA TRP A 198 -17.74 21.01 0.88
C TRP A 198 -18.22 21.11 2.35
N PRO A 199 -18.84 20.05 2.90
CA PRO A 199 -19.30 20.07 4.29
C PRO A 199 -18.13 20.24 5.28
N PRO A 200 -18.38 20.85 6.45
CA PRO A 200 -17.38 20.94 7.51
C PRO A 200 -17.05 19.54 8.04
N ILE A 201 -15.77 19.21 8.09
CA ILE A 201 -15.22 17.98 8.64
C ILE A 201 -14.39 18.34 9.86
N THR A 202 -14.68 17.69 10.98
CA THR A 202 -13.95 17.87 12.23
C THR A 202 -13.02 16.70 12.46
N LEU A 203 -11.75 17.01 12.69
CA LEU A 203 -10.71 16.10 13.13
C LEU A 203 -10.47 16.32 14.62
N GLU A 204 -10.72 15.30 15.43
CA GLU A 204 -10.41 15.27 16.85
C GLU A 204 -9.17 14.40 17.08
N THR A 205 -8.24 14.93 17.86
CA THR A 205 -7.00 14.24 18.28
C THR A 205 -6.84 14.42 19.78
N ASP A 206 -5.92 13.68 20.40
CA ASP A 206 -5.61 13.81 21.84
C ASP A 206 -5.22 15.24 22.27
N ARG A 207 -4.77 16.08 21.33
CA ARG A 207 -4.24 17.43 21.62
C ARG A 207 -5.12 18.56 21.16
N ARG A 208 -5.92 18.36 20.11
CA ARG A 208 -6.66 19.44 19.44
C ARG A 208 -7.82 18.92 18.61
N THR A 209 -8.81 19.78 18.46
CA THR A 209 -9.94 19.65 17.54
C THR A 209 -9.79 20.70 16.44
N ILE A 210 -9.89 20.26 15.19
CA ILE A 210 -9.70 21.11 14.01
C ILE A 210 -10.82 20.86 13.04
N THR A 211 -11.44 21.94 12.55
CA THR A 211 -12.45 21.85 11.49
C THR A 211 -11.86 22.34 10.17
N GLY A 212 -12.10 21.58 9.11
CA GLY A 212 -11.75 21.91 7.74
C GLY A 212 -12.77 21.30 6.78
N ALA A 213 -12.36 21.07 5.53
CA ALA A 213 -13.24 20.50 4.51
C ALA A 213 -12.66 19.30 3.76
N ILE A 214 -11.37 19.05 3.96
CA ILE A 214 -10.72 17.81 3.55
C ILE A 214 -9.80 17.41 4.69
N VAL A 215 -9.89 16.15 5.10
CA VAL A 215 -8.97 15.55 6.07
C VAL A 215 -8.28 14.39 5.39
N MET A 216 -6.96 14.35 5.49
CA MET A 216 -6.13 13.24 5.00
C MET A 216 -5.25 12.75 6.14
N VAL A 217 -5.12 11.44 6.29
CA VAL A 217 -4.30 10.79 7.31
C VAL A 217 -3.41 9.78 6.60
N PHE A 218 -2.11 9.80 6.88
CA PHE A 218 -1.07 9.05 6.19
C PHE A 218 -0.32 8.16 7.18
N ASN A 219 -0.02 6.94 6.74
CA ASN A 219 0.86 5.99 7.43
C ASN A 219 2.22 5.90 6.74
N ALA A 220 2.26 5.97 5.40
CA ALA A 220 3.50 5.94 4.65
C ALA A 220 3.48 6.93 3.47
N PRO A 221 4.54 7.73 3.26
CA PRO A 221 4.72 8.45 2.01
C PRO A 221 5.13 7.45 0.90
N PRO A 222 4.99 7.77 -0.40
CA PRO A 222 4.39 8.98 -0.96
C PRO A 222 2.90 8.82 -1.33
N TYR A 223 2.16 9.93 -1.27
CA TYR A 223 0.86 10.07 -1.90
C TYR A 223 1.03 10.27 -3.43
N ALA A 224 0.00 9.89 -4.19
CA ALA A 224 -0.04 9.78 -5.66
C ALA A 224 0.98 10.66 -6.45
N ARG A 225 1.77 10.04 -7.34
CA ARG A 225 2.69 10.70 -8.31
C ARG A 225 3.83 11.54 -7.70
N CYS A 226 4.62 10.98 -6.78
CA CYS A 226 5.78 11.70 -6.19
C CYS A 226 5.38 13.02 -5.53
N ARG A 227 4.11 13.14 -5.13
CA ARG A 227 3.60 14.27 -4.36
C ARG A 227 3.78 13.87 -2.93
N ASP A 228 4.87 14.35 -2.36
CA ASP A 228 5.21 14.04 -0.99
C ASP A 228 4.76 15.22 -0.13
N PRO A 229 3.55 15.17 0.45
CA PRO A 229 3.16 16.20 1.40
C PRO A 229 4.01 16.14 2.68
N LEU A 230 4.72 15.02 2.92
CA LEU A 230 5.35 14.67 4.19
C LEU A 230 6.72 14.00 3.98
N PRO A 231 7.74 14.75 3.50
CA PRO A 231 9.05 14.19 3.16
C PRO A 231 9.86 13.63 4.33
N HIS A 232 9.35 13.74 5.56
CA HIS A 232 10.00 13.29 6.79
C HIS A 232 9.22 12.20 7.52
N SER A 233 8.12 11.69 6.97
CA SER A 233 7.35 10.66 7.67
C SER A 233 8.06 9.31 7.66
N ASP A 234 8.13 8.71 8.83
CA ASP A 234 8.71 7.39 9.05
C ASP A 234 7.56 6.39 9.26
N PRO A 235 7.37 5.40 8.38
CA PRO A 235 6.29 4.44 8.49
C PRO A 235 6.43 3.46 9.67
N ALA A 236 7.37 3.69 10.59
CA ALA A 236 7.61 2.87 11.78
C ALA A 236 7.76 3.71 13.07
N ASP A 237 7.40 5.00 13.07
CA ASP A 237 7.51 5.89 14.26
C ASP A 237 6.37 5.72 15.28
N GLY A 238 5.38 4.89 14.98
CA GLY A 238 4.21 4.64 15.80
C GLY A 238 3.22 5.80 15.81
N LEU A 239 3.23 6.67 14.81
CA LEU A 239 2.33 7.81 14.66
C LEU A 239 1.65 7.81 13.28
N LEU A 240 0.51 8.49 13.18
CA LEU A 240 -0.10 8.83 11.90
C LEU A 240 0.04 10.33 11.67
N ASP A 241 0.54 10.70 10.50
CA ASP A 241 0.54 12.07 10.03
C ASP A 241 -0.83 12.43 9.49
N TRP A 242 -1.32 13.61 9.81
CA TRP A 242 -2.60 14.08 9.30
C TRP A 242 -2.50 15.52 8.80
N ILE A 243 -3.32 15.81 7.80
CA ILE A 243 -3.42 17.12 7.15
C ILE A 243 -4.90 17.51 7.07
N VAL A 244 -5.21 18.72 7.51
CA VAL A 244 -6.55 19.31 7.37
C VAL A 244 -6.48 20.54 6.48
N PHE A 245 -7.26 20.54 5.40
CA PHE A 245 -7.40 21.66 4.49
C PHE A 245 -8.61 22.50 4.90
N LYS A 246 -8.38 23.76 5.29
CA LYS A 246 -9.44 24.64 5.80
C LYS A 246 -10.29 25.29 4.72
N ARG A 247 -9.69 25.63 3.58
CA ARG A 247 -10.42 26.28 2.46
C ARG A 247 -10.95 25.28 1.45
N THR A 248 -12.11 25.62 0.90
CA THR A 248 -12.91 24.82 -0.01
C THR A 248 -12.89 25.37 -1.44
N GLY A 249 -13.26 24.52 -2.40
CA GLY A 249 -13.57 24.92 -3.75
C GLY A 249 -12.52 24.53 -4.81
N PRO A 250 -12.91 24.56 -6.10
CA PRO A 250 -12.10 24.14 -7.25
C PRO A 250 -10.71 24.77 -7.31
N LEU A 251 -10.65 26.09 -7.20
CA LEU A 251 -9.40 26.87 -7.29
C LEU A 251 -8.47 26.55 -6.12
N ARG A 252 -9.03 26.22 -4.95
CA ARG A 252 -8.24 25.88 -3.76
C ARG A 252 -7.66 24.49 -3.86
N VAL A 253 -8.41 23.51 -4.38
CA VAL A 253 -7.85 22.18 -4.69
C VAL A 253 -6.69 22.28 -5.68
N LEU A 254 -6.85 23.07 -6.76
CA LEU A 254 -5.77 23.30 -7.71
C LEU A 254 -4.56 23.98 -7.05
N GLN A 255 -4.81 24.97 -6.18
CA GLN A 255 -3.76 25.62 -5.40
C GLN A 255 -3.01 24.62 -4.50
N TYR A 256 -3.72 23.76 -3.76
CA TYR A 256 -3.11 22.74 -2.91
C TYR A 256 -2.32 21.72 -3.72
N ASP A 257 -2.82 21.28 -4.88
CA ASP A 257 -2.09 20.40 -5.79
C ASP A 257 -0.78 21.04 -6.28
N CYS A 258 -0.79 22.34 -6.57
CA CYS A 258 0.41 23.10 -6.92
C CYS A 258 1.40 23.19 -5.73
N LEU A 259 0.90 23.47 -4.53
CA LEU A 259 1.71 23.54 -3.31
C LEU A 259 2.33 22.18 -2.96
N MET A 260 1.62 21.07 -3.16
CA MET A 260 2.16 19.72 -3.00
C MET A 260 3.31 19.44 -3.98
N ARG A 261 3.18 19.86 -5.24
CA ARG A 261 4.24 19.69 -6.25
C ARG A 261 5.49 20.52 -5.94
N THR A 262 5.31 21.68 -5.33
CA THR A 262 6.40 22.58 -4.93
C THR A 262 6.93 22.30 -3.52
N ARG A 263 6.38 21.28 -2.82
CA ARG A 263 6.69 20.91 -1.43
C ARG A 263 6.49 22.05 -0.41
N ARG A 264 5.56 22.98 -0.70
CA ARG A 264 5.21 24.13 0.15
C ARG A 264 3.83 24.01 0.77
N LEU A 265 3.26 22.80 0.80
CA LEU A 265 1.90 22.60 1.30
C LEU A 265 1.80 22.98 2.77
N LEU A 266 2.77 22.58 3.58
CA LEU A 266 2.79 22.82 5.03
C LEU A 266 3.04 24.29 5.39
N ASP A 267 3.56 25.11 4.46
CA ASP A 267 3.77 26.55 4.66
C ASP A 267 2.45 27.36 4.53
N SER A 268 1.37 26.73 4.06
CA SER A 268 0.10 27.41 3.83
C SER A 268 -0.66 27.64 5.14
N PRO A 269 -1.11 28.87 5.45
CA PRO A 269 -1.92 29.15 6.65
C PRO A 269 -3.33 28.51 6.60
N HIS A 270 -3.68 27.88 5.48
CA HIS A 270 -4.94 27.18 5.27
C HIS A 270 -4.81 25.67 5.37
N VAL A 271 -3.64 25.20 5.77
CA VAL A 271 -3.32 23.80 5.98
C VAL A 271 -2.88 23.65 7.43
N GLU A 272 -3.49 22.72 8.14
CA GLU A 272 -3.03 22.28 9.45
C GLU A 272 -2.39 20.91 9.30
N TYR A 273 -1.28 20.70 10.00
CA TYR A 273 -0.56 19.43 10.02
C TYR A 273 -0.23 19.05 11.45
N GLY A 274 -0.30 17.75 11.76
CA GLY A 274 0.32 17.17 12.95
C GLY A 274 0.37 15.66 12.91
N GLN A 275 0.76 15.09 14.04
CA GLN A 275 0.88 13.66 14.24
C GLN A 275 0.09 13.22 15.46
N SER A 276 -0.59 12.08 15.35
CA SER A 276 -1.40 11.50 16.43
C SER A 276 -1.39 9.97 16.36
N ARG A 277 -1.57 9.30 17.52
CA ARG A 277 -1.75 7.84 17.57
C ARG A 277 -3.19 7.42 17.33
N CYS A 278 -4.13 8.23 17.79
CA CYS A 278 -5.55 8.05 17.65
C CYS A 278 -6.18 9.36 17.20
N LEU A 279 -7.17 9.28 16.32
CA LEU A 279 -7.95 10.42 15.87
C LEU A 279 -9.36 9.97 15.48
N GLN A 280 -10.31 10.88 15.62
CA GLN A 280 -11.68 10.67 15.20
C GLN A 280 -12.05 11.73 14.16
N ILE A 281 -12.65 11.30 13.06
CA ILE A 281 -13.09 12.19 11.99
C ILE A 281 -14.62 12.15 11.96
N THR A 282 -15.24 13.32 12.06
CA THR A 282 -16.70 13.48 12.14
C THR A 282 -17.20 14.58 11.21
N SER A 283 -18.48 14.52 10.87
CA SER A 283 -19.22 15.54 10.12
C SER A 283 -20.71 15.38 10.46
N ASP A 284 -21.45 16.48 10.43
CA ASP A 284 -22.91 16.47 10.63
C ASP A 284 -23.65 15.90 9.42
N THR A 285 -23.00 15.88 8.26
CA THR A 285 -23.52 15.29 7.02
C THR A 285 -22.73 14.05 6.61
N PRO A 286 -23.33 13.13 5.82
CA PRO A 286 -22.60 12.01 5.25
C PRO A 286 -21.49 12.48 4.33
N VAL A 287 -20.24 12.31 4.75
CA VAL A 287 -19.05 12.66 3.97
C VAL A 287 -18.34 11.40 3.52
N PRO A 288 -18.03 11.23 2.23
CA PRO A 288 -17.37 10.03 1.75
C PRO A 288 -15.98 9.89 2.38
N VAL A 289 -15.61 8.63 2.64
CA VAL A 289 -14.29 8.24 3.13
C VAL A 289 -13.66 7.27 2.15
N GLN A 290 -12.34 7.32 1.99
CA GLN A 290 -11.58 6.37 1.20
C GLN A 290 -10.35 5.88 1.96
N CYS A 291 -9.97 4.64 1.70
CA CYS A 291 -8.89 3.91 2.35
C CYS A 291 -7.98 3.29 1.29
N ASP A 292 -6.69 3.64 1.26
CA ASP A 292 -5.70 3.18 0.26
C ASP A 292 -6.17 3.30 -1.21
N GLY A 293 -7.00 4.30 -1.53
CA GLY A 293 -7.55 4.53 -2.86
C GLY A 293 -8.81 3.71 -3.19
N GLU A 294 -9.41 3.04 -2.20
CA GLU A 294 -10.69 2.34 -2.31
C GLU A 294 -11.79 3.11 -1.57
N ALA A 295 -13.00 3.12 -2.13
CA ALA A 295 -14.15 3.79 -1.53
C ALA A 295 -14.60 3.05 -0.26
N THR A 296 -14.58 3.74 0.89
CA THR A 296 -14.81 3.14 2.21
C THR A 296 -15.88 3.91 2.98
N GLY A 297 -17.15 3.68 2.67
CA GLY A 297 -18.27 4.23 3.44
C GLY A 297 -18.24 5.75 3.59
N HIS A 298 -18.75 6.23 4.74
CA HIS A 298 -18.89 7.65 5.07
C HIS A 298 -18.52 7.90 6.53
N LEU A 299 -18.25 9.16 6.89
CA LEU A 299 -18.07 9.59 8.28
C LEU A 299 -19.31 9.29 9.15
N PRO A 300 -19.13 9.06 10.48
CA PRO A 300 -17.90 9.19 11.25
C PRO A 300 -16.96 7.98 11.13
N ILE A 301 -15.65 8.19 11.36
CA ILE A 301 -14.67 7.10 11.41
C ILE A 301 -13.60 7.35 12.49
N ASN A 302 -13.29 6.29 13.24
CA ASN A 302 -12.17 6.26 14.18
C ASN A 302 -10.93 5.74 13.46
N VAL A 303 -9.81 6.41 13.64
CA VAL A 303 -8.55 6.06 13.01
C VAL A 303 -7.46 5.96 14.08
N ARG A 304 -6.67 4.88 14.03
CA ARG A 304 -5.56 4.67 14.95
C ARG A 304 -4.38 4.00 14.28
N VAL A 305 -3.20 4.20 14.84
CA VAL A 305 -1.99 3.46 14.47
C VAL A 305 -1.97 2.10 15.15
N GLU A 306 -1.48 1.09 14.44
CA GLU A 306 -1.19 -0.25 14.92
C GLU A 306 0.31 -0.48 14.73
N PRO A 307 1.13 -0.18 15.76
CA PRO A 307 2.57 -0.16 15.63
C PRO A 307 3.16 -1.51 15.25
N ALA A 308 4.11 -1.53 14.32
CA ALA A 308 4.83 -2.70 13.87
C ALA A 308 3.93 -3.87 13.40
N ALA A 309 2.71 -3.55 12.93
CA ALA A 309 1.68 -4.52 12.59
C ALA A 309 1.91 -5.25 11.25
N LEU A 310 2.68 -4.66 10.34
CA LEU A 310 3.04 -5.29 9.06
C LEU A 310 4.51 -5.65 9.00
N ARG A 311 4.79 -6.91 8.66
CA ARG A 311 6.13 -7.41 8.36
C ARG A 311 6.34 -7.33 6.85
N VAL A 312 7.40 -6.68 6.41
CA VAL A 312 7.73 -6.49 4.99
C VAL A 312 9.12 -7.04 4.73
N MET A 313 9.30 -7.79 3.64
CA MET A 313 10.62 -8.28 3.25
C MET A 313 11.55 -7.10 2.92
N ASP A 314 12.75 -7.10 3.48
CA ASP A 314 13.69 -6.00 3.36
C ASP A 314 14.51 -6.11 2.07
N THR A 315 14.28 -5.17 1.16
CA THR A 315 14.95 -5.08 -0.15
C THR A 315 16.38 -4.56 -0.05
N SER A 316 16.80 -4.06 1.11
CA SER A 316 18.17 -3.63 1.37
C SER A 316 19.15 -4.81 1.20
N PRO A 317 20.36 -4.56 0.67
CA PRO A 317 21.39 -5.59 0.54
C PRO A 317 21.78 -6.24 1.89
#